data_AF-A0A0P0SEJ3-F1
#
_entry.id   AF-A0A0P0SEJ3-F1
#
_cell.length_a   1.000
_cell.length_b   1.000
_cell.length_c   1.000
_cell.angle_alpha   90.00
_cell.angle_beta   90.00
_cell.angle_gamma   90.00
#
_symmetry.space_group_name_H-M   'P 1'
#
loop_
_entity.id
_entity.type
_entity.pdbx_description
1 polymer ?
#
loop_
_entity_poly.entity_id
_entity_poly.type
_entity_poly.pdbx_seq_one_letter_code
_entity_poly.pdbx_strand_id
1 'polypeptide(L)'
;MRIRSLLLSVLCLATSGAVAVAVAPSSYAADEHCQQSETYSQDHWQWGQTEICATYRPSSPNPDRKMGEITVVPDVSSLEYYWGGAWYYNKYPATITASIILMRDGNTVGNGKTVTFSTSGTSVIGPPVTLPVYYAGDYVVKAEISVDGGYWSDDSSSQVYAAPQQIELVLAAR
;
A
#
# COMPACT_ATOMS: atom_id res chain seq x y z
N MET A 1 -65.49 35.84 51.87
CA MET A 1 -64.35 36.73 51.59
C MET A 1 -63.08 35.90 51.72
N ARG A 2 -62.28 35.77 50.64
CA ARG A 2 -60.94 35.13 50.50
C ARG A 2 -60.88 33.60 50.79
N ILE A 3 -60.66 32.66 49.85
CA ILE A 3 -59.67 32.41 48.77
C ILE A 3 -58.33 31.77 49.25
N ARG A 4 -57.95 30.66 48.56
CA ARG A 4 -56.61 30.00 48.38
C ARG A 4 -56.15 29.02 49.48
N SER A 5 -55.52 27.87 49.21
CA SER A 5 -55.00 27.24 47.98
C SER A 5 -54.75 25.74 48.23
N LEU A 6 -55.12 24.87 47.28
CA LEU A 6 -54.56 23.52 47.14
C LEU A 6 -53.19 23.62 46.47
N LEU A 7 -52.17 22.96 47.02
CA LEU A 7 -50.90 22.69 46.34
C LEU A 7 -51.00 21.32 45.64
N LEU A 8 -50.99 21.37 44.31
CA LEU A 8 -50.90 20.21 43.43
C LEU A 8 -49.41 19.90 43.23
N SER A 9 -48.96 18.72 43.66
CA SER A 9 -47.59 18.24 43.40
C SER A 9 -47.55 17.58 42.02
N VAL A 10 -46.84 18.21 41.07
CA VAL A 10 -46.58 17.66 39.74
C VAL A 10 -45.39 16.71 39.83
N LEU A 11 -45.63 15.43 39.53
CA LEU A 11 -44.62 14.39 39.42
C LEU A 11 -43.98 14.49 38.02
N CYS A 12 -42.72 14.91 37.93
CA CYS A 12 -41.95 14.85 36.69
C CYS A 12 -41.46 13.41 36.45
N LEU A 13 -42.04 12.72 35.46
CA LEU A 13 -41.42 11.52 34.88
C LEU A 13 -40.26 11.96 33.98
N ALA A 14 -39.02 11.71 34.41
CA ALA A 14 -37.86 11.77 33.54
C ALA A 14 -37.75 10.45 32.78
N THR A 15 -38.09 10.47 31.49
CA THR A 15 -37.80 9.36 30.57
C THR A 15 -36.31 9.39 30.22
N SER A 16 -35.56 8.43 30.75
CA SER A 16 -34.17 8.17 30.39
C SER A 16 -34.11 7.61 28.96
N GLY A 17 -34.03 8.50 27.97
CA GLY A 17 -33.72 8.12 26.60
C GLY A 17 -32.27 7.65 26.51
N ALA A 18 -32.06 6.36 26.29
CA ALA A 18 -30.76 5.84 25.92
C ALA A 18 -30.36 6.46 24.57
N VAL A 19 -29.37 7.36 24.60
CA VAL A 19 -28.76 7.88 23.37
C VAL A 19 -27.91 6.75 22.82
N ALA A 20 -28.44 6.03 21.83
CA ALA A 20 -27.63 5.17 21.00
C ALA A 20 -26.60 6.07 20.30
N VAL A 21 -25.34 6.00 20.75
CA VAL A 21 -24.23 6.58 20.00
C VAL A 21 -24.14 5.76 18.72
N ALA A 22 -24.74 6.28 17.66
CA ALA A 22 -24.53 5.77 16.32
C ALA A 22 -23.04 6.00 16.02
N VAL A 23 -22.23 4.96 16.20
CA VAL A 23 -20.88 4.91 15.66
C VAL A 23 -21.09 4.95 14.16
N ALA A 24 -20.89 6.12 13.55
CA ALA A 24 -20.88 6.24 12.10
C ALA A 24 -19.89 5.20 11.58
N PRO A 25 -20.25 4.38 10.57
CA PRO A 25 -19.29 3.46 9.99
C PRO A 25 -18.12 4.31 9.51
N SER A 26 -16.95 4.06 10.09
CA SER A 26 -15.69 4.56 9.55
C SER A 26 -15.63 4.10 8.10
N SER A 27 -15.96 5.00 7.19
CA SER A 27 -15.52 4.89 5.81
C SER A 27 -14.01 5.04 5.89
N TYR A 28 -13.30 3.93 6.07
CA TYR A 28 -11.88 3.89 5.71
C TYR A 28 -11.83 4.40 4.27
N ALA A 29 -11.38 5.65 4.12
CA ALA A 29 -10.88 6.12 2.86
C ALA A 29 -9.82 5.12 2.42
N ALA A 30 -9.67 4.92 1.12
CA ALA A 30 -8.59 4.11 0.60
C ALA A 30 -7.27 4.84 0.94
N ASP A 31 -6.70 4.56 2.11
CA ASP A 31 -5.43 5.13 2.52
C ASP A 31 -4.33 4.42 1.74
N GLU A 32 -3.59 5.22 0.98
CA GLU A 32 -2.43 4.77 0.23
C GLU A 32 -1.20 4.84 1.13
N HIS A 33 -0.50 3.72 1.24
CA HIS A 33 0.72 3.59 2.00
C HIS A 33 1.87 3.34 1.03
N CYS A 34 2.87 4.22 1.02
CA CYS A 34 4.04 4.08 0.15
C CYS A 34 5.32 3.88 0.97
N GLN A 35 6.22 3.07 0.44
CA GLN A 35 7.56 2.89 0.96
C GLN A 35 8.58 3.05 -0.16
N GLN A 36 9.64 3.81 0.11
CA GLN A 36 10.75 4.01 -0.80
C GLN A 36 11.98 3.21 -0.37
N SER A 37 12.83 2.87 -1.33
CA SER A 37 14.14 2.26 -1.11
C SER A 37 15.12 2.81 -2.15
N GLU A 38 16.29 3.19 -1.69
CA GLU A 38 17.43 3.48 -2.56
C GLU A 38 18.35 2.27 -2.59
N THR A 39 18.94 2.00 -3.74
CA THR A 39 19.87 0.87 -3.89
C THR A 39 20.88 1.11 -5.00
N TYR A 40 22.02 0.44 -4.87
CA TYR A 40 23.08 0.43 -5.86
C TYR A 40 23.18 -0.96 -6.48
N SER A 41 23.65 -1.01 -7.72
CA SER A 41 24.15 -2.27 -8.27
C SER A 41 25.36 -2.77 -7.47
N GLN A 42 25.65 -4.07 -7.56
CA GLN A 42 26.73 -4.69 -6.80
C GLN A 42 28.10 -4.07 -7.13
N ASP A 43 28.29 -3.68 -8.38
CA ASP A 43 29.48 -3.02 -8.90
C ASP A 43 29.50 -1.49 -8.65
N HIS A 44 28.44 -0.95 -8.04
CA HIS A 44 28.22 0.47 -7.76
C HIS A 44 28.22 1.39 -9.00
N TRP A 45 28.05 0.84 -10.21
CA TRP A 45 27.94 1.63 -11.45
C TRP A 45 26.51 2.10 -11.75
N GLN A 46 25.51 1.57 -11.06
CA GLN A 46 24.13 2.00 -11.15
C GLN A 46 23.54 2.32 -9.77
N TRP A 47 22.58 3.23 -9.78
CA TRP A 47 21.78 3.59 -8.62
C TRP A 47 20.32 3.71 -9.04
N GLY A 48 19.41 3.32 -8.15
CA GLY A 48 17.99 3.46 -8.37
C GLY A 48 17.22 3.77 -7.09
N GLN A 49 16.14 4.51 -7.24
CA GLN A 49 15.16 4.78 -6.20
C GLN A 49 13.83 4.12 -6.57
N THR A 50 13.45 3.10 -5.82
CA THR A 50 12.22 2.33 -6.03
C THR A 50 11.17 2.69 -4.99
N GLU A 51 9.92 2.67 -5.37
CA GLU A 51 8.78 2.90 -4.50
C GLU A 51 7.75 1.78 -4.70
N ILE A 52 7.11 1.37 -3.62
CA ILE A 52 5.92 0.53 -3.65
C ILE A 52 4.83 1.29 -2.92
N CYS A 53 3.69 1.49 -3.57
CA CYS A 53 2.49 2.00 -2.95
C CYS A 53 1.44 0.90 -2.86
N ALA A 54 0.83 0.72 -1.69
CA ALA A 54 -0.24 -0.23 -1.47
C ALA A 54 -1.50 0.50 -0.98
N THR A 55 -2.64 0.20 -1.60
CA THR A 55 -3.94 0.77 -1.26
C THR A 55 -4.94 -0.35 -1.03
N TYR A 56 -5.65 -0.31 0.10
CA TYR A 56 -6.79 -1.21 0.32
C TYR A 56 -8.10 -0.60 -0.18
N ARG A 57 -8.91 -1.41 -0.87
CA ARG A 57 -10.28 -1.07 -1.26
C ARG A 57 -11.24 -2.13 -0.73
N PRO A 58 -12.16 -1.78 0.19
CA PRO A 58 -13.18 -2.72 0.64
C PRO A 58 -14.12 -3.05 -0.52
N SER A 59 -14.47 -4.33 -0.67
CA SER A 59 -15.46 -4.73 -1.66
C SER A 59 -16.87 -4.41 -1.17
N SER A 60 -17.73 -4.00 -2.10
CA SER A 60 -19.18 -4.00 -1.84
C SER A 60 -19.64 -5.43 -1.47
N PRO A 61 -20.74 -5.61 -0.73
CA PRO A 61 -21.21 -6.94 -0.32
C PRO A 61 -21.38 -7.84 -1.56
N ASN A 62 -20.44 -8.78 -1.76
CA ASN A 62 -20.38 -9.64 -2.93
C ASN A 62 -20.54 -11.11 -2.47
N PRO A 63 -21.30 -11.96 -3.18
CA PRO A 63 -21.46 -13.39 -2.88
C PRO A 63 -20.18 -14.23 -2.68
N ASP A 64 -19.03 -13.77 -3.16
CA ASP A 64 -17.76 -14.53 -3.12
C ASP A 64 -17.03 -14.51 -1.77
N ARG A 65 -17.64 -13.97 -0.71
CA ARG A 65 -17.05 -13.81 0.63
C ARG A 65 -15.74 -13.02 0.67
N LYS A 66 -15.49 -12.18 -0.34
CA LYS A 66 -14.34 -11.27 -0.38
C LYS A 66 -14.64 -10.04 0.50
N MET A 67 -13.64 -9.61 1.28
CA MET A 67 -13.73 -8.40 2.10
C MET A 67 -13.24 -7.15 1.37
N GLY A 68 -12.26 -7.33 0.48
CA GLY A 68 -11.75 -6.26 -0.38
C GLY A 68 -10.54 -6.69 -1.18
N GLU A 69 -9.83 -5.72 -1.71
CA GLU A 69 -8.63 -5.94 -2.52
C GLU A 69 -7.53 -4.98 -2.07
N ILE A 70 -6.29 -5.46 -2.07
CA ILE A 70 -5.11 -4.63 -1.95
C ILE A 70 -4.54 -4.45 -3.35
N THR A 71 -4.41 -3.20 -3.78
CA THR A 71 -3.73 -2.83 -5.03
C THR A 71 -2.35 -2.32 -4.71
N VAL A 72 -1.33 -2.91 -5.33
CA VAL A 72 0.08 -2.58 -5.17
C VAL A 72 0.60 -1.99 -6.48
N VAL A 73 1.26 -0.84 -6.43
CA VAL A 73 1.87 -0.16 -7.58
C VAL A 73 3.38 -0.08 -7.34
N PRO A 74 4.19 -0.84 -8.10
CA PRO A 74 5.63 -0.63 -8.13
C PRO A 74 5.97 0.58 -8.99
N ASP A 75 6.94 1.36 -8.53
CA ASP A 75 7.48 2.51 -9.24
C ASP A 75 9.00 2.53 -9.12
N VAL A 76 9.64 3.03 -10.16
CA VAL A 76 11.04 3.42 -10.13
C VAL A 76 11.07 4.91 -10.39
N SER A 77 11.29 5.68 -9.34
CA SER A 77 11.20 7.15 -9.36
C SER A 77 12.46 7.82 -9.89
N SER A 78 13.62 7.15 -9.79
CA SER A 78 14.87 7.57 -10.39
C SER A 78 15.80 6.39 -10.72
N LEU A 79 16.56 6.52 -11.81
CA LEU A 79 17.61 5.62 -12.26
C LEU A 79 18.80 6.44 -12.77
N GLU A 80 19.98 6.11 -12.29
CA GLU A 80 21.23 6.78 -12.64
C GLU A 80 22.35 5.76 -12.87
N TYR A 81 23.31 6.14 -13.70
CA TYR A 81 24.55 5.39 -13.89
C TYR A 81 25.77 6.28 -13.68
N TYR A 82 26.83 5.70 -13.16
CA TYR A 82 28.10 6.36 -12.94
C TYR A 82 29.01 6.18 -14.16
N TRP A 83 29.64 7.26 -14.62
CA TRP A 83 30.61 7.21 -15.72
C TRP A 83 31.55 8.41 -15.66
N GLY A 84 32.81 8.26 -16.06
CA GLY A 84 33.72 9.41 -16.22
C GLY A 84 33.89 10.32 -14.99
N GLY A 85 33.63 9.82 -13.77
CA GLY A 85 33.72 10.59 -12.53
C GLY A 85 32.42 11.26 -12.05
N ALA A 86 31.30 11.07 -12.74
CA ALA A 86 30.02 11.69 -12.39
C ALA A 86 28.83 10.73 -12.56
N TRP A 87 27.73 11.02 -11.85
CA TRP A 87 26.44 10.35 -12.01
C TRP A 87 25.63 11.02 -13.11
N TYR A 88 24.94 10.20 -13.90
CA TYR A 88 24.09 10.65 -14.98
C TYR A 88 22.74 9.96 -14.89
N TYR A 89 21.69 10.72 -15.16
CA TYR A 89 20.35 10.20 -15.39
C TYR A 89 20.35 9.13 -16.48
N ASN A 90 19.64 8.03 -16.21
CA ASN A 90 19.51 6.93 -17.14
C ASN A 90 18.89 7.39 -18.47
N LYS A 91 19.45 6.87 -19.57
CA LYS A 91 18.98 7.03 -20.95
C LYS A 91 18.94 5.70 -21.71
N TYR A 92 19.35 4.62 -21.05
CA TYR A 92 19.44 3.28 -21.62
C TYR A 92 18.17 2.50 -21.29
N PRO A 93 17.77 1.55 -22.14
CA PRO A 93 16.67 0.65 -21.82
C PRO A 93 16.94 -0.10 -20.51
N ALA A 94 15.92 -0.18 -19.67
CA ALA A 94 15.90 -0.96 -18.45
C ALA A 94 14.61 -1.79 -18.38
N THR A 95 14.74 -3.00 -17.85
CA THR A 95 13.65 -3.93 -17.53
C THR A 95 13.54 -4.03 -16.02
N ILE A 96 12.37 -3.73 -15.49
CA ILE A 96 12.07 -3.76 -14.07
C ILE A 96 11.21 -4.99 -13.80
N THR A 97 11.58 -5.76 -12.78
CA THR A 97 10.77 -6.88 -12.29
C THR A 97 10.41 -6.63 -10.84
N ALA A 98 9.11 -6.61 -10.53
CA ALA A 98 8.60 -6.51 -9.17
C ALA A 98 7.90 -7.81 -8.78
N SER A 99 8.42 -8.49 -7.75
CA SER A 99 7.81 -9.67 -7.15
C SER A 99 7.11 -9.29 -5.86
N ILE A 100 5.80 -9.50 -5.80
CA ILE A 100 4.93 -9.03 -4.74
C ILE A 100 4.25 -10.24 -4.08
N ILE A 101 4.36 -10.32 -2.77
CA ILE A 101 3.66 -11.32 -1.96
C ILE A 101 2.83 -10.63 -0.88
N LEU A 102 1.69 -11.23 -0.57
CA LEU A 102 0.85 -10.81 0.54
C LEU A 102 1.06 -11.78 1.70
N MET A 103 1.35 -11.25 2.88
CA MET A 103 1.52 -12.04 4.10
C MET A 103 0.48 -11.65 5.15
N ARG A 104 0.10 -12.63 5.97
CA ARG A 104 -0.73 -12.48 7.15
C ARG A 104 -0.28 -13.49 8.20
N ASP A 105 -0.18 -13.07 9.45
CA ASP A 105 0.22 -13.95 10.56
C ASP A 105 1.53 -14.71 10.26
N GLY A 106 2.47 -14.06 9.57
CA GLY A 106 3.75 -14.64 9.15
C GLY A 106 3.69 -15.60 7.96
N ASN A 107 2.52 -15.87 7.39
CA ASN A 107 2.33 -16.81 6.27
C ASN A 107 1.94 -16.07 4.98
N THR A 108 2.42 -16.57 3.84
CA THR A 108 1.96 -16.09 2.52
C THR A 108 0.49 -16.45 2.32
N VAL A 109 -0.31 -15.46 1.94
CA VAL A 109 -1.75 -15.60 1.69
C VAL A 109 -2.00 -15.47 0.19
N GLY A 110 -2.50 -16.55 -0.42
CA GLY A 110 -2.70 -16.62 -1.86
C GLY A 110 -1.40 -16.80 -2.63
N ASN A 111 -1.46 -16.58 -3.95
CA ASN A 111 -0.30 -16.67 -4.82
C ASN A 111 0.36 -15.29 -4.95
N GLY A 112 1.69 -15.26 -4.84
CA GLY A 112 2.46 -14.09 -5.22
C GLY A 112 2.22 -13.69 -6.68
N LYS A 113 2.56 -12.45 -7.00
CA LYS A 113 2.44 -11.88 -8.33
C LYS A 113 3.76 -11.25 -8.73
N THR A 114 4.19 -11.52 -9.95
CA THR A 114 5.34 -10.86 -10.54
C THR A 114 4.85 -10.04 -11.71
N VAL A 115 5.30 -8.79 -11.79
CA VAL A 115 5.09 -7.92 -12.94
C VAL A 115 6.42 -7.48 -13.51
N THR A 116 6.47 -7.38 -14.83
CA THR A 116 7.65 -6.92 -15.57
C THR A 116 7.23 -5.76 -16.46
N PHE A 117 8.02 -4.69 -16.44
CA PHE A 117 7.80 -3.48 -17.21
C PHE A 117 9.15 -2.86 -17.61
N SER A 118 9.14 -1.87 -18.49
CA SER A 118 10.39 -1.29 -19.01
C SER A 118 10.34 0.22 -19.11
N THR A 119 11.51 0.83 -19.10
CA THR A 119 11.71 2.26 -19.36
C THR A 119 12.95 2.48 -20.21
N SER A 120 12.98 3.58 -20.94
CA SER A 120 14.19 4.12 -21.55
C SER A 120 14.51 5.52 -21.01
N GLY A 121 13.97 5.86 -19.83
CA GLY A 121 14.18 7.12 -19.14
C GLY A 121 14.61 6.92 -17.69
N THR A 122 14.45 7.97 -16.90
CA THR A 122 14.87 8.02 -15.49
C THR A 122 13.87 7.39 -14.56
N SER A 123 12.61 7.28 -14.97
CA SER A 123 11.54 6.78 -14.12
C SER A 123 10.49 6.00 -14.89
N VAL A 124 9.72 5.18 -14.19
CA VAL A 124 8.56 4.47 -14.72
C VAL A 124 7.68 3.92 -13.61
N ILE A 125 6.39 4.27 -13.70
CA ILE A 125 5.35 3.65 -12.87
C ILE A 125 4.96 2.32 -13.53
N GLY A 126 5.08 1.25 -12.78
CA GLY A 126 4.72 -0.10 -13.20
C GLY A 126 3.21 -0.34 -13.18
N PRO A 127 2.76 -1.45 -13.79
CA PRO A 127 1.35 -1.82 -13.79
C PRO A 127 0.87 -2.19 -12.36
N PRO A 128 -0.36 -1.80 -11.98
CA PRO A 128 -0.92 -2.17 -10.68
C PRO A 128 -1.16 -3.67 -10.57
N VAL A 129 -0.94 -4.22 -9.38
CA VAL A 129 -1.21 -5.61 -9.02
C VAL A 129 -2.29 -5.66 -7.95
N THR A 130 -3.39 -6.35 -8.23
CA THR A 130 -4.49 -6.50 -7.28
C THR A 130 -4.50 -7.88 -6.64
N LEU A 131 -4.55 -7.92 -5.31
CA LEU A 131 -4.53 -9.12 -4.48
C LEU A 131 -5.83 -9.20 -3.66
N PRO A 132 -6.55 -10.34 -3.70
CA PRO A 132 -7.81 -10.46 -2.96
C PRO A 132 -7.57 -10.61 -1.45
N VAL A 133 -8.44 -9.98 -0.65
CA VAL A 133 -8.48 -10.09 0.81
C VAL A 133 -9.82 -10.71 1.21
N TYR A 134 -9.76 -11.80 1.97
CA TYR A 134 -10.94 -12.58 2.38
C TYR A 134 -11.31 -12.41 3.85
N TYR A 135 -10.42 -11.83 4.64
CA TYR A 135 -10.55 -11.78 6.10
C TYR A 135 -9.97 -10.48 6.63
N ALA A 136 -10.51 -10.02 7.77
CA ALA A 136 -9.93 -8.92 8.53
C ALA A 136 -8.65 -9.34 9.23
N GLY A 137 -7.80 -8.38 9.56
CA GLY A 137 -6.55 -8.57 10.30
C GLY A 137 -5.40 -7.72 9.75
N ASP A 138 -4.20 -8.01 10.23
CA ASP A 138 -2.98 -7.32 9.84
C ASP A 138 -2.35 -8.03 8.65
N TYR A 139 -2.07 -7.27 7.60
CA TYR A 139 -1.46 -7.77 6.38
C TYR A 139 -0.14 -7.05 6.14
N VAL A 140 0.83 -7.78 5.58
CA VAL A 140 2.10 -7.23 5.13
C VAL A 140 2.24 -7.48 3.65
N VAL A 141 2.34 -6.41 2.86
CA VAL A 141 2.76 -6.49 1.46
C VAL A 141 4.28 -6.52 1.47
N LYS A 142 4.89 -7.59 0.96
CA LYS A 142 6.32 -7.61 0.69
C LYS A 142 6.56 -7.51 -0.81
N ALA A 143 7.49 -6.65 -1.19
CA ALA A 143 7.86 -6.45 -2.58
C ALA A 143 9.38 -6.43 -2.73
N GLU A 144 9.85 -7.13 -3.76
CA GLU A 144 11.24 -7.14 -4.20
C GLU A 144 11.27 -6.60 -5.62
N ILE A 145 12.05 -5.55 -5.85
CA ILE A 145 12.22 -4.93 -7.16
C ILE A 145 13.66 -5.16 -7.62
N SER A 146 13.82 -5.65 -8.85
CA SER A 146 15.10 -5.64 -9.56
C SER A 146 15.01 -4.82 -10.84
N VAL A 147 16.13 -4.20 -11.21
CA VAL A 147 16.29 -3.45 -12.45
C VAL A 147 17.47 -4.03 -13.21
N ASP A 148 17.20 -4.43 -14.44
CA ASP A 148 18.18 -5.00 -15.38
C ASP A 148 18.31 -4.06 -16.60
N GLY A 149 19.54 -3.76 -17.04
CA GLY A 149 19.80 -2.66 -17.96
C GLY A 149 19.94 -1.33 -17.22
N GLY A 150 19.60 -0.18 -17.85
CA GLY A 150 19.81 1.16 -17.26
C GLY A 150 21.27 1.67 -17.33
N TYR A 151 22.16 0.83 -17.86
CA TYR A 151 23.56 1.10 -18.14
C TYR A 151 23.94 0.32 -19.41
N TRP A 152 25.04 0.72 -20.06
CA TRP A 152 25.46 0.09 -21.31
C TRP A 152 26.12 -1.28 -21.13
N SER A 153 26.41 -1.69 -19.89
CA SER A 153 26.99 -2.99 -19.59
C SER A 153 25.93 -4.09 -19.62
N ASP A 154 26.35 -5.26 -20.10
CA ASP A 154 25.64 -6.54 -20.07
C ASP A 154 26.02 -7.40 -18.85
N ASP A 155 26.81 -6.86 -17.91
CA ASP A 155 27.21 -7.56 -16.70
C ASP A 155 26.06 -7.63 -15.69
N SER A 156 25.76 -8.85 -15.21
CA SER A 156 24.79 -9.08 -14.14
C SER A 156 25.09 -8.32 -12.85
N SER A 157 26.36 -8.00 -12.57
CA SER A 157 26.75 -7.20 -11.40
C SER A 157 26.31 -5.74 -11.47
N SER A 158 25.96 -5.26 -12.68
CA SER A 158 25.38 -3.94 -12.90
C SER A 158 23.87 -3.90 -12.60
N GLN A 159 23.22 -5.03 -12.33
CA GLN A 159 21.81 -5.06 -11.96
C GLN A 159 21.59 -4.43 -10.58
N VAL A 160 20.51 -3.67 -10.46
CA VAL A 160 20.11 -3.00 -9.22
C VAL A 160 19.05 -3.86 -8.52
N TYR A 161 19.31 -4.24 -7.27
CA TYR A 161 18.38 -5.01 -6.44
C TYR A 161 17.94 -4.16 -5.25
N ALA A 162 16.67 -3.77 -5.21
CA ALA A 162 16.14 -3.03 -4.07
C ALA A 162 16.09 -3.93 -2.84
N ALA A 163 16.36 -3.35 -1.66
CA ALA A 163 16.10 -4.05 -0.41
C ALA A 163 14.60 -4.41 -0.34
N PRO A 164 14.22 -5.57 0.22
CA PRO A 164 12.82 -5.95 0.32
C PRO A 164 12.00 -4.89 1.06
N GLN A 165 10.98 -4.35 0.39
CA GLN A 165 10.06 -3.36 0.94
C GLN A 165 8.88 -4.07 1.62
N GLN A 166 8.42 -3.56 2.76
CA GLN A 166 7.36 -4.14 3.58
C GLN A 166 6.38 -3.08 4.05
N ILE A 167 5.13 -3.19 3.60
CA ILE A 167 4.05 -2.26 3.96
C ILE A 167 3.03 -2.99 4.81
N GLU A 168 2.83 -2.50 6.04
CA GLU A 168 1.84 -3.01 6.97
C GLU A 168 0.49 -2.33 6.75
N LEU A 169 -0.58 -3.13 6.63
CA LEU A 169 -1.94 -2.69 6.42
C LEU A 169 -2.86 -3.36 7.46
N VAL A 170 -3.55 -2.55 8.26
CA VAL A 170 -4.51 -3.03 9.27
C VAL A 170 -5.92 -2.97 8.70
N LEU A 171 -6.55 -4.13 8.53
CA LEU A 171 -7.86 -4.25 7.89
C LEU A 171 -8.93 -4.65 8.91
N ALA A 172 -9.72 -3.67 9.37
CA ALA A 172 -10.78 -3.91 10.33
C ALA A 172 -11.97 -4.69 9.72
N ALA A 173 -12.52 -5.63 10.49
CA ALA A 173 -13.83 -6.22 10.19
C ALA A 173 -14.91 -5.14 10.35
N ARG A 174 -15.82 -5.05 9.39
CA ARG A 174 -17.03 -4.23 9.50
C ARG A 174 -18.13 -5.00 10.20
#